data_AF-C9DI61-F1
#
_entry.id   AF-C9DI61-F1
#
_cell.length_a   1.000
_cell.length_b   1.000
_cell.length_c   1.000
_cell.angle_alpha   90.00
_cell.angle_beta   90.00
_cell.angle_gamma   90.00
#
_symmetry.space_group_name_H-M   'P 1'
#
loop_
_entity.id
_entity.type
_entity.pdbx_description
1 polymer ?
#
loop_
_entity_poly.entity_id
_entity_poly.type
_entity_poly.pdbx_seq_one_letter_code
_entity_poly.pdbx_strand_id
1 'polypeptide(L)'
;SENMESDIQTKFTYLGRTFNSLNIGDSSAAFSDCNSDRSGEFSTTSTQSRRLLTATLAGNSDDYVIEQLVSDLQSSSIDDQKMAAMELRLLAKNKPENRIKIAQAGAIKPLISLISSIDPQLQEYGVTAILNLSLCDENKELIASAGAIRPLVKALRIGNSTAKENAACALLRLSQIEENKAAIGRSGA
;
A
#
# COMPACT_ATOMS: atom_id res chain seq x y z
N SER A 1 -8.35 7.59 67.43
CA SER A 1 -7.85 6.21 67.44
C SER A 1 -9.03 5.29 67.19
N GLU A 2 -9.16 4.46 66.17
CA GLU A 2 -8.42 4.13 64.95
C GLU A 2 -9.48 3.35 64.14
N ASN A 3 -9.83 3.76 62.91
CA ASN A 3 -10.69 2.95 62.04
C ASN A 3 -9.82 1.88 61.39
N MET A 4 -10.16 0.60 61.60
CA MET A 4 -9.48 -0.53 60.99
C MET A 4 -10.39 -1.10 59.89
N GLU A 5 -10.27 -0.56 58.67
CA GLU A 5 -10.83 -1.15 57.45
C GLU A 5 -10.13 -2.50 57.20
N SER A 6 -10.88 -3.59 57.30
CA SER A 6 -10.42 -4.89 56.83
C SER A 6 -10.73 -5.01 55.33
N ASP A 7 -9.74 -4.72 54.48
CA ASP A 7 -9.81 -5.00 53.04
C ASP A 7 -9.85 -6.51 52.80
N ILE A 8 -11.02 -7.05 52.45
CA ILE A 8 -11.15 -8.43 51.99
C ILE A 8 -10.78 -8.47 50.50
N GLN A 9 -9.50 -8.72 50.23
CA GLN A 9 -9.03 -8.92 48.86
C GLN A 9 -9.35 -10.35 48.39
N THR A 10 -10.50 -10.49 47.71
CA THR A 10 -10.93 -11.80 47.21
C THR A 10 -10.25 -12.10 45.88
N LYS A 11 -9.51 -13.22 45.83
CA LYS A 11 -8.71 -13.67 44.68
C LYS A 11 -9.32 -14.94 44.11
N PHE A 12 -9.62 -14.96 42.81
CA PHE A 12 -10.17 -16.15 42.15
C PHE A 12 -9.37 -16.53 40.90
N THR A 13 -9.30 -17.84 40.63
CA THR A 13 -8.52 -18.42 39.53
C THR A 13 -9.43 -19.17 38.58
N TYR A 14 -9.34 -18.88 37.28
CA TYR A 14 -10.06 -19.60 36.23
C TYR A 14 -9.14 -19.79 35.02
N LEU A 15 -9.10 -21.01 34.48
CA LEU A 15 -8.23 -21.42 33.37
C LEU A 15 -6.75 -20.99 33.54
N GLY A 16 -6.21 -21.15 34.75
CA GLY A 16 -4.79 -20.92 35.04
C GLY A 16 -4.36 -19.45 35.17
N ARG A 17 -5.29 -18.50 35.15
CA ARG A 17 -5.00 -17.08 35.45
C ARG A 17 -5.73 -16.63 36.71
N THR A 18 -5.06 -15.81 37.50
CA THR A 18 -5.58 -15.32 38.78
C THR A 18 -5.94 -13.85 38.70
N PHE A 19 -7.15 -13.50 39.16
CA PHE A 19 -7.70 -12.16 39.11
C PHE A 19 -7.98 -11.65 40.54
N ASN A 20 -7.61 -10.38 40.79
CA ASN A 20 -8.00 -9.65 42.00
C ASN A 20 -9.19 -8.73 41.65
N SER A 21 -10.25 -8.75 42.45
CA SER A 21 -11.37 -7.80 42.27
C SER A 21 -10.88 -6.36 42.52
N LEU A 22 -11.07 -5.49 41.54
CA LEU A 22 -10.71 -4.07 41.62
C LEU A 22 -11.78 -3.27 42.36
N ASN A 23 -11.30 -2.26 43.09
CA ASN A 23 -12.06 -1.24 43.78
C ASN A 23 -12.98 -0.51 42.79
N ILE A 24 -14.25 -0.31 43.17
CA ILE A 24 -15.27 0.33 42.33
C ILE A 24 -15.09 1.84 42.44
N GLY A 25 -14.45 2.43 41.44
CA GLY A 25 -14.33 3.87 41.27
C GLY A 25 -13.89 4.21 39.86
N ASP A 26 -14.76 4.89 39.13
CA ASP A 26 -14.60 5.50 37.80
C ASP A 26 -14.63 4.63 36.54
N SER A 27 -15.87 4.48 36.05
CA SER A 27 -16.36 4.96 34.75
C SER A 27 -15.54 4.70 33.48
N SER A 28 -16.17 3.93 32.59
CA SER A 28 -16.15 4.09 31.13
C SER A 28 -14.90 3.62 30.39
N ALA A 29 -14.86 2.33 30.06
CA ALA A 29 -14.73 1.84 28.67
C ALA A 29 -14.49 0.32 28.65
N ALA A 30 -15.49 -0.46 29.10
CA ALA A 30 -15.48 -1.90 28.91
C ALA A 30 -16.10 -2.27 27.55
N PHE A 31 -15.65 -1.66 26.45
CA PHE A 31 -15.93 -2.13 25.10
C PHE A 31 -14.82 -1.65 24.16
N SER A 32 -14.34 -2.58 23.34
CA SER A 32 -13.48 -2.37 22.17
C SER A 32 -11.97 -2.42 22.41
N ASP A 33 -11.43 -3.64 22.52
CA ASP A 33 -10.07 -3.95 22.03
C ASP A 33 -10.06 -5.35 21.39
N CYS A 34 -10.81 -5.49 20.29
CA CYS A 34 -10.56 -6.50 19.27
C CYS A 34 -10.22 -5.78 17.97
N ASN A 35 -9.05 -5.13 17.93
CA ASN A 35 -8.42 -4.74 16.66
C ASN A 35 -7.14 -5.56 16.49
N SER A 36 -7.31 -6.85 16.18
CA SER A 36 -6.28 -7.58 15.47
C SER A 36 -6.45 -7.28 13.98
N ASP A 37 -6.08 -6.06 13.57
CA ASP A 37 -5.89 -5.71 12.17
C ASP A 37 -4.67 -4.79 12.03
N ARG A 38 -3.56 -5.42 11.61
CA ARG A 38 -2.71 -4.98 10.50
C ARG A 38 -2.42 -3.48 10.37
N SER A 39 -1.38 -2.99 11.05
CA SER A 39 -0.42 -2.00 10.51
C SER A 39 0.60 -1.58 11.57
N GLY A 40 1.67 -2.35 11.70
CA GLY A 40 2.88 -1.92 12.38
C GLY A 40 3.88 -1.37 11.37
N GLU A 41 3.64 -0.18 10.82
CA GLU A 41 4.67 0.58 10.09
C GLU A 41 4.76 1.96 10.73
N PHE A 42 5.62 2.09 11.73
CA PHE A 42 6.09 3.39 12.20
C PHE A 42 6.97 3.97 11.08
N SER A 43 6.38 4.78 10.20
CA SER A 43 7.13 5.64 9.30
C SER A 43 8.05 6.52 10.13
N THR A 44 9.32 6.65 9.74
CA THR A 44 10.25 7.56 10.40
C THR A 44 9.63 8.96 10.37
N THR A 45 9.46 9.57 11.53
CA THR A 45 8.78 10.85 11.71
C THR A 45 9.30 11.94 10.75
N SER A 46 10.58 11.86 10.36
CA SER A 46 11.22 12.71 9.35
C SER A 46 10.56 12.71 7.96
N THR A 47 10.15 11.56 7.44
CA THR A 47 9.60 11.45 6.07
C THR A 47 8.15 11.89 6.04
N GLN A 48 7.38 11.52 7.06
CA GLN A 48 6.00 12.00 7.26
C GLN A 48 5.98 13.53 7.46
N SER A 49 6.89 14.08 8.27
CA SER A 49 7.00 15.52 8.51
C SER A 49 7.42 16.30 7.27
N ARG A 50 8.34 15.78 6.45
CA ARG A 50 8.70 16.40 5.16
C ARG A 50 7.52 16.43 4.20
N ARG A 51 6.72 15.37 4.13
CA ARG A 51 5.55 15.31 3.25
C ARG A 51 4.39 16.18 3.71
N LEU A 52 4.12 16.24 5.02
CA LEU A 52 3.13 17.17 5.58
C LEU A 52 3.50 18.63 5.24
N LEU A 53 4.78 18.98 5.33
CA LEU A 53 5.29 20.30 4.97
C LEU A 53 5.12 20.58 3.46
N THR A 54 5.41 19.57 2.63
CA THR A 54 5.29 19.66 1.16
C THR A 54 3.82 19.82 0.73
N ALA A 55 2.91 19.06 1.33
CA ALA A 55 1.46 19.14 1.07
C ALA A 55 0.83 20.46 1.55
N THR A 56 1.30 21.01 2.67
CA THR A 56 0.81 22.30 3.19
C THR A 56 1.31 23.50 2.39
N LEU A 57 2.52 23.45 1.83
CA LEU A 57 3.06 24.54 1.00
C LEU A 57 2.50 24.54 -0.43
N ALA A 58 2.10 23.37 -0.96
CA ALA A 58 1.71 23.21 -2.36
C ALA A 58 0.21 23.45 -2.67
N GLY A 59 -0.60 23.82 -1.69
CA GLY A 59 -2.02 24.12 -1.91
C GLY A 59 -2.76 22.99 -2.65
N ASN A 60 -2.85 21.80 -2.04
CA ASN A 60 -3.78 20.72 -2.42
C ASN A 60 -3.84 20.34 -3.93
N SER A 61 -2.77 20.51 -4.70
CA SER A 61 -2.75 20.05 -6.09
C SER A 61 -2.09 18.68 -6.15
N ASP A 62 -2.91 17.64 -6.39
CA ASP A 62 -2.45 16.26 -6.57
C ASP A 62 -1.27 16.17 -7.56
N ASP A 63 -1.20 17.09 -8.53
CA ASP A 63 -0.17 17.16 -9.57
C ASP A 63 1.25 17.31 -8.98
N TYR A 64 1.46 18.23 -8.03
CA TYR A 64 2.76 18.42 -7.41
C TYR A 64 3.17 17.22 -6.54
N VAL A 65 2.21 16.64 -5.83
CA VAL A 65 2.43 15.43 -5.05
C VAL A 65 2.82 14.28 -5.97
N ILE A 66 2.13 14.11 -7.09
CA ILE A 66 2.44 13.09 -8.09
C ILE A 66 3.87 13.27 -8.63
N GLU A 67 4.26 14.49 -9.03
CA GLU A 67 5.60 14.77 -9.54
C GLU A 67 6.69 14.41 -8.52
N GLN A 68 6.50 14.80 -7.25
CA GLN A 68 7.44 14.47 -6.19
C GLN A 68 7.52 12.95 -5.96
N LEU A 69 6.38 12.26 -5.91
CA LEU A 69 6.36 10.80 -5.74
C LEU A 69 7.02 10.08 -6.92
N VAL A 70 6.86 10.57 -8.14
CA VAL A 70 7.55 10.01 -9.31
C VAL A 70 9.07 10.18 -9.20
N SER A 71 9.54 11.32 -8.71
CA SER A 71 10.97 11.51 -8.40
C SER A 71 11.45 10.52 -7.33
N ASP A 72 10.66 10.32 -6.27
CA ASP A 72 11.01 9.42 -5.16
C ASP A 72 11.08 7.93 -5.60
N LEU A 73 10.35 7.52 -6.65
CA LEU A 73 10.47 6.17 -7.23
C LEU A 73 11.87 5.86 -7.77
N GLN A 74 12.67 6.89 -8.06
CA GLN A 74 14.04 6.77 -8.58
C GLN A 74 15.10 7.00 -7.49
N SER A 75 14.70 7.19 -6.24
CA SER A 75 15.62 7.33 -5.09
C SER A 75 16.51 6.09 -4.95
N SER A 76 17.71 6.25 -4.39
CA SER A 76 18.57 5.13 -3.99
C SER A 76 18.07 4.39 -2.75
N SER A 77 17.12 4.98 -2.01
CA SER A 77 16.52 4.39 -0.81
C SER A 77 15.32 3.52 -1.18
N ILE A 78 15.39 2.23 -0.81
CA ILE A 78 14.27 1.30 -0.99
C ILE A 78 13.02 1.76 -0.23
N ASP A 79 13.19 2.37 0.95
CA ASP A 79 12.07 2.86 1.75
C ASP A 79 11.36 4.03 1.06
N ASP A 80 12.12 4.94 0.44
CA ASP A 80 11.53 6.05 -0.33
C ASP A 80 10.74 5.51 -1.52
N GLN A 81 11.31 4.55 -2.24
CA GLN A 81 10.64 3.89 -3.38
C GLN A 81 9.36 3.16 -2.94
N LYS A 82 9.39 2.43 -1.81
CA LYS A 82 8.23 1.73 -1.26
C LYS A 82 7.12 2.71 -0.92
N MET A 83 7.47 3.78 -0.22
CA MET A 83 6.51 4.80 0.17
C MET A 83 5.91 5.52 -1.03
N ALA A 84 6.73 5.86 -2.02
CA ALA A 84 6.28 6.50 -3.25
C ALA A 84 5.31 5.59 -4.03
N ALA A 85 5.67 4.32 -4.21
CA ALA A 85 4.82 3.35 -4.90
C ALA A 85 3.51 3.09 -4.14
N MET A 86 3.57 3.02 -2.80
CA MET A 86 2.40 2.89 -1.93
C MET A 86 1.44 4.08 -2.07
N GLU A 87 1.95 5.29 -2.12
CA GLU A 87 1.11 6.49 -2.22
C GLU A 87 0.52 6.64 -3.62
N LEU A 88 1.32 6.41 -4.67
CA LEU A 88 0.85 6.42 -6.07
C LEU A 88 -0.24 5.38 -6.32
N ARG A 89 -0.13 4.15 -5.77
CA ARG A 89 -1.22 3.16 -5.92
C ARG A 89 -2.51 3.62 -5.25
N LEU A 90 -2.43 4.36 -4.14
CA LEU A 90 -3.60 4.89 -3.44
C LEU A 90 -4.23 6.07 -4.20
N LEU A 91 -3.42 7.00 -4.70
CA LEU A 91 -3.88 8.10 -5.54
C LEU A 91 -4.61 7.60 -6.79
N ALA A 92 -4.04 6.62 -7.50
CA ALA A 92 -4.66 6.01 -8.69
C ALA A 92 -5.94 5.21 -8.37
N LYS A 93 -6.02 4.61 -7.17
CA LYS A 93 -7.21 3.85 -6.73
C LYS A 93 -8.37 4.79 -6.41
N ASN A 94 -8.11 5.86 -5.68
CA ASN A 94 -9.15 6.70 -5.08
C ASN A 94 -9.73 7.71 -6.07
N LYS A 95 -8.95 8.16 -7.05
CA LYS A 95 -9.32 9.22 -7.99
C LYS A 95 -9.01 8.80 -9.43
N PRO A 96 -10.02 8.49 -10.26
CA PRO A 96 -9.80 8.11 -11.67
C PRO A 96 -8.97 9.12 -12.46
N GLU A 97 -9.17 10.41 -12.21
CA GLU A 97 -8.42 11.52 -12.80
C GLU A 97 -6.92 11.48 -12.51
N ASN A 98 -6.51 10.88 -11.37
CA ASN A 98 -5.10 10.75 -11.05
C ASN A 98 -4.40 9.68 -11.88
N ARG A 99 -5.13 8.72 -12.46
CA ARG A 99 -4.53 7.65 -13.28
C ARG A 99 -3.82 8.23 -14.50
N ILE A 100 -4.46 9.18 -15.20
CA ILE A 100 -3.85 9.80 -16.37
C ILE A 100 -2.74 10.78 -15.97
N LYS A 101 -2.91 11.53 -14.87
CA LYS A 101 -1.90 12.44 -14.34
C LYS A 101 -0.61 11.72 -13.93
N ILE A 102 -0.74 10.59 -13.22
CA ILE A 102 0.40 9.75 -12.82
C ILE A 102 1.14 9.20 -14.05
N ALA A 103 0.40 8.77 -15.08
CA ALA A 103 1.00 8.30 -16.33
C ALA A 103 1.74 9.43 -17.06
N GLN A 104 1.12 10.61 -17.18
CA GLN A 104 1.69 11.81 -17.81
C GLN A 104 2.92 12.34 -17.07
N ALA A 105 2.95 12.23 -15.74
CA ALA A 105 4.10 12.55 -14.92
C ALA A 105 5.28 11.58 -15.11
N GLY A 106 5.13 10.51 -15.91
CA GLY A 106 6.21 9.59 -16.25
C GLY A 106 6.39 8.41 -15.31
N ALA A 107 5.41 8.13 -14.43
CA ALA A 107 5.53 7.07 -13.42
C ALA A 107 5.64 5.64 -13.98
N ILE A 108 5.15 5.39 -15.21
CA ILE A 108 4.98 4.03 -15.76
C ILE A 108 6.29 3.24 -15.77
N LYS A 109 7.37 3.80 -16.33
CA LYS A 109 8.66 3.09 -16.44
C LYS A 109 9.29 2.80 -15.07
N PRO A 110 9.40 3.78 -14.14
CA PRO A 110 9.83 3.52 -12.78
C PRO A 110 9.01 2.42 -12.09
N LEU A 111 7.67 2.47 -12.17
CA LEU A 111 6.80 1.44 -11.58
C LEU A 111 7.05 0.04 -12.19
N ILE A 112 7.26 -0.06 -13.50
CA ILE A 112 7.61 -1.33 -14.17
C ILE A 112 8.96 -1.88 -13.65
N SER A 113 9.94 -1.01 -13.39
CA SER A 113 11.22 -1.41 -12.79
C SER A 113 11.01 -2.06 -11.42
N LEU A 114 10.13 -1.48 -10.58
CA LEU A 114 9.83 -2.00 -9.26
C LEU A 114 9.20 -3.41 -9.29
N ILE A 115 8.42 -3.75 -10.32
CA ILE A 115 7.86 -5.10 -10.50
C ILE A 115 8.97 -6.16 -10.60
N SER A 116 10.15 -5.78 -11.10
CA SER A 116 11.29 -6.69 -11.22
C SER A 116 12.16 -6.78 -9.96
N SER A 117 11.83 -6.02 -8.91
CA SER A 117 12.56 -6.03 -7.63
C SER A 117 12.54 -7.40 -6.96
N ILE A 118 13.61 -7.68 -6.20
CA ILE A 118 13.68 -8.85 -5.30
C ILE A 118 12.96 -8.60 -3.98
N ASP A 119 12.69 -7.34 -3.62
CA ASP A 119 11.90 -7.00 -2.45
C ASP A 119 10.41 -7.28 -2.72
N PRO A 120 9.77 -8.21 -1.99
CA PRO A 120 8.42 -8.64 -2.30
C PRO A 120 7.37 -7.54 -2.17
N GLN A 121 7.54 -6.62 -1.21
CA GLN A 121 6.59 -5.53 -0.95
C GLN A 121 6.68 -4.47 -2.05
N LEU A 122 7.90 -4.13 -2.46
CA LEU A 122 8.15 -3.19 -3.55
C LEU A 122 7.63 -3.73 -4.89
N GLN A 123 7.83 -5.03 -5.15
CA GLN A 123 7.24 -5.71 -6.30
C GLN A 123 5.70 -5.64 -6.25
N GLU A 124 5.08 -5.98 -5.12
CA GLU A 124 3.63 -5.92 -4.95
C GLU A 124 3.08 -4.51 -5.19
N TYR A 125 3.73 -3.48 -4.64
CA TYR A 125 3.33 -2.09 -4.84
C TYR A 125 3.46 -1.65 -6.30
N GLY A 126 4.55 -2.02 -6.97
CA GLY A 126 4.72 -1.78 -8.41
C GLY A 126 3.60 -2.43 -9.24
N VAL A 127 3.30 -3.71 -8.98
CA VAL A 127 2.23 -4.44 -9.69
C VAL A 127 0.87 -3.79 -9.44
N THR A 128 0.57 -3.46 -8.18
CA THR A 128 -0.71 -2.87 -7.79
C THR A 128 -0.90 -1.47 -8.37
N ALA A 129 0.17 -0.67 -8.42
CA ALA A 129 0.13 0.63 -9.07
C ALA A 129 -0.15 0.49 -10.58
N ILE A 130 0.56 -0.40 -11.29
CA ILE A 130 0.31 -0.65 -12.72
C ILE A 130 -1.10 -1.16 -12.97
N LEU A 131 -1.63 -2.06 -12.14
CA LEU A 131 -3.03 -2.49 -12.20
C LEU A 131 -3.97 -1.28 -12.11
N ASN A 132 -3.81 -0.43 -11.09
CA ASN A 132 -4.69 0.73 -10.89
C ASN A 132 -4.61 1.73 -12.05
N LEU A 133 -3.42 1.94 -12.63
CA LEU A 133 -3.27 2.79 -13.82
C LEU A 133 -3.94 2.18 -15.06
N SER A 134 -3.93 0.86 -15.21
CA SER A 134 -4.57 0.14 -16.33
C SER A 134 -6.11 0.16 -16.31
N LEU A 135 -6.71 0.63 -15.21
CA LEU A 135 -8.15 0.90 -15.13
C LEU A 135 -8.57 2.16 -15.92
N CYS A 136 -7.60 2.90 -16.47
CA CYS A 136 -7.81 3.98 -17.44
C CYS A 136 -7.45 3.45 -18.83
N ASP A 137 -8.36 3.52 -19.79
CA ASP A 137 -8.17 2.90 -21.12
C ASP A 137 -7.01 3.57 -21.89
N GLU A 138 -6.87 4.89 -21.74
CA GLU A 138 -5.80 5.72 -22.30
C GLU A 138 -4.41 5.30 -21.83
N ASN A 139 -4.30 4.68 -20.65
CA ASN A 139 -3.02 4.23 -20.10
C ASN A 139 -2.62 2.84 -20.59
N LYS A 140 -3.55 2.00 -21.06
CA LYS A 140 -3.27 0.58 -21.36
C LYS A 140 -2.17 0.42 -22.40
N GLU A 141 -2.28 1.16 -23.51
CA GLU A 141 -1.29 1.10 -24.59
C GLU A 141 0.06 1.67 -24.15
N LEU A 142 0.07 2.73 -23.35
CA LEU A 142 1.29 3.30 -22.78
C LEU A 142 2.00 2.30 -21.84
N ILE A 143 1.23 1.57 -21.02
CA ILE A 143 1.77 0.55 -20.12
C ILE A 143 2.35 -0.63 -20.91
N ALA A 144 1.64 -1.12 -21.92
CA ALA A 144 2.09 -2.25 -22.73
C ALA A 144 3.33 -1.91 -23.55
N SER A 145 3.31 -0.77 -24.25
CA SER A 145 4.45 -0.27 -25.05
C SER A 145 5.67 0.07 -24.20
N ALA A 146 5.49 0.46 -22.92
CA ALA A 146 6.57 0.62 -21.96
C ALA A 146 7.19 -0.72 -21.49
N GLY A 147 6.68 -1.86 -21.93
CA GLY A 147 7.27 -3.18 -21.68
C GLY A 147 6.77 -3.88 -20.42
N ALA A 148 5.61 -3.51 -19.89
CA ALA A 148 5.08 -4.07 -18.64
C ALA A 148 4.74 -5.57 -18.69
N ILE A 149 4.45 -6.13 -19.87
CA ILE A 149 3.92 -7.50 -20.02
C ILE A 149 4.85 -8.54 -19.39
N ARG A 150 6.14 -8.52 -19.73
CA ARG A 150 7.09 -9.54 -19.21
C ARG A 150 7.29 -9.45 -17.69
N PRO A 151 7.52 -8.27 -17.09
CA PRO A 151 7.54 -8.13 -15.63
C PRO A 151 6.25 -8.60 -14.96
N LEU A 152 5.07 -8.29 -15.51
CA LEU A 152 3.79 -8.75 -14.97
C LEU A 152 3.66 -10.27 -15.03
N VAL A 153 4.04 -10.92 -16.14
CA VAL A 153 4.04 -12.39 -16.23
C VAL A 153 5.03 -13.02 -15.24
N LYS A 154 6.19 -12.40 -15.02
CA LYS A 154 7.13 -12.86 -13.98
C LYS A 154 6.49 -12.76 -12.59
N ALA A 155 5.90 -11.63 -12.25
CA ALA A 155 5.22 -11.42 -10.97
C ALA A 155 4.05 -12.41 -10.76
N LEU A 156 3.28 -12.72 -11.82
CA LEU A 156 2.23 -13.74 -11.80
C LEU A 156 2.75 -15.12 -11.38
N ARG A 157 4.00 -15.46 -11.72
CA ARG A 157 4.60 -16.76 -11.42
C ARG A 157 5.24 -16.79 -10.03
N ILE A 158 6.06 -15.79 -9.71
CA ILE A 158 6.96 -15.81 -8.53
C ILE A 158 6.59 -14.82 -7.43
N GLY A 159 5.63 -13.92 -7.66
CA GLY A 159 5.24 -12.92 -6.68
C GLY A 159 4.53 -13.51 -5.46
N ASN A 160 4.29 -12.68 -4.45
CA ASN A 160 3.43 -13.05 -3.33
C ASN A 160 1.95 -13.16 -3.76
N SER A 161 1.07 -13.64 -2.89
CA SER A 161 -0.35 -13.88 -3.23
C SER A 161 -1.02 -12.65 -3.88
N THR A 162 -0.85 -11.48 -3.28
CA THR A 162 -1.44 -10.23 -3.75
C THR A 162 -0.84 -9.78 -5.09
N ALA A 163 0.48 -9.89 -5.25
CA ALA A 163 1.15 -9.58 -6.51
C ALA A 163 0.69 -10.51 -7.64
N LYS A 164 0.49 -11.80 -7.38
CA LYS A 164 0.00 -12.75 -8.40
C LYS A 164 -1.41 -12.40 -8.86
N GLU A 165 -2.32 -12.17 -7.91
CA GLU A 165 -3.70 -11.76 -8.21
C GLU A 165 -3.74 -10.45 -9.00
N ASN A 166 -3.01 -9.44 -8.52
CA ASN A 166 -2.98 -8.13 -9.18
C ASN A 166 -2.31 -8.21 -10.55
N ALA A 167 -1.29 -9.04 -10.73
CA ALA A 167 -0.66 -9.26 -12.03
C ALA A 167 -1.62 -9.94 -13.02
N ALA A 168 -2.38 -10.95 -12.59
CA ALA A 168 -3.41 -11.58 -13.42
C ALA A 168 -4.46 -10.55 -13.87
N CYS A 169 -4.97 -9.73 -12.93
CA CYS A 169 -5.92 -8.67 -13.22
C CYS A 169 -5.35 -7.62 -14.18
N ALA A 170 -4.08 -7.22 -14.00
CA ALA A 170 -3.44 -6.25 -14.88
C ALA A 170 -3.28 -6.81 -16.30
N LEU A 171 -2.83 -8.06 -16.45
CA LEU A 171 -2.72 -8.72 -17.76
C LEU A 171 -4.08 -8.87 -18.44
N LEU A 172 -5.13 -9.24 -17.69
CA LEU A 172 -6.50 -9.28 -18.20
C LEU A 172 -6.99 -7.92 -18.69
N ARG A 173 -6.60 -6.84 -18.00
CA ARG A 173 -6.98 -5.48 -18.40
C ARG A 173 -6.27 -5.02 -19.66
N LEU A 174 -4.97 -5.32 -19.77
CA LEU A 174 -4.18 -5.00 -20.95
C LEU A 174 -4.60 -5.82 -22.18
N SER A 175 -5.05 -7.07 -22.00
CA SER A 175 -5.52 -7.93 -23.10
C SER A 175 -6.83 -7.47 -23.75
N GLN A 176 -7.48 -6.44 -23.21
CA GLN A 176 -8.64 -5.83 -23.84
C GLN A 176 -8.29 -4.96 -25.05
N ILE A 177 -7.01 -4.59 -25.17
CA ILE A 177 -6.46 -4.02 -26.39
C ILE A 177 -6.00 -5.19 -27.28
N GLU A 178 -6.50 -5.25 -28.51
CA GLU A 178 -6.35 -6.40 -29.41
C GLU A 178 -4.86 -6.70 -29.68
N GLU A 179 -4.09 -5.64 -29.88
CA GLU A 179 -2.65 -5.66 -30.15
C GLU A 179 -1.86 -6.32 -29.02
N ASN A 180 -2.35 -6.19 -27.77
CA ASN A 180 -1.68 -6.73 -26.59
C ASN A 180 -1.93 -8.22 -26.38
N LYS A 181 -3.04 -8.78 -26.87
CA LYS A 181 -3.42 -10.19 -26.65
C LYS A 181 -2.33 -11.16 -27.11
N ALA A 182 -1.83 -10.96 -28.32
CA ALA A 182 -0.85 -11.84 -28.91
C ALA A 182 0.51 -11.76 -28.17
N ALA A 183 0.89 -10.56 -27.69
CA ALA A 183 2.10 -10.36 -26.91
C ALA A 183 2.02 -11.02 -25.52
N ILE A 184 0.86 -10.93 -24.86
CA ILE A 184 0.59 -11.58 -23.57
C ILE A 184 0.66 -13.11 -23.72
N GLY A 185 -0.03 -13.69 -24.71
CA GLY A 185 -0.02 -15.13 -24.94
C GLY A 185 1.39 -15.68 -25.26
N ARG A 186 2.18 -14.98 -26.08
CA ARG A 186 3.58 -15.37 -26.37
C ARG A 186 4.52 -15.25 -25.17
N SER A 187 4.15 -14.48 -24.14
CA SER A 187 4.98 -14.29 -22.95
C SER A 187 4.83 -15.41 -21.92
N GLY A 188 3.90 -16.35 -22.14
CA GLY A 188 3.64 -17.47 -21.22
C GLY A 188 2.81 -17.07 -20.01
N ALA A 189 1.89 -16.11 -20.20
CA ALA A 189 0.87 -15.71 -19.24
C ALA A 189 -0.20 -16.80 -19.06
#